data_AF-A0A963TK27-F1
#
_entry.id   AF-A0A963TK27-F1
#
_cell.length_a   1.000
_cell.length_b   1.000
_cell.length_c   1.000
_cell.angle_alpha   90.00
_cell.angle_beta   90.00
_cell.angle_gamma   90.00
#
_symmetry.space_group_name_H-M   'P 1'
#
loop_
_entity.id
_entity.type
_entity.pdbx_description
1 polymer ?
#
loop_
_entity_poly.entity_id
_entity_poly.type
_entity_poly.pdbx_seq_one_letter_code
_entity_poly.pdbx_strand_id
1 'polypeptide(L)'
;MTRRLALALLPLAACATATPDPQVGSVSHGGDTYAIHASAGDPSVWKLVIDGQTVLCRAATERDCYWSLRNFLASRAALDDLPG
;
A
#
# COMPACT_ATOMS: atom_id res chain seq x y z
N MET A 1 -59.49 -4.47 -2.02
CA MET A 1 -58.55 -4.80 -3.10
C MET A 1 -57.15 -4.69 -2.54
N THR A 2 -56.51 -5.83 -2.28
CA THR A 2 -55.22 -5.90 -1.58
C THR A 2 -54.29 -6.78 -2.41
N ARG A 3 -52.99 -6.42 -2.47
CA ARG A 3 -51.83 -7.07 -3.13
C ARG A 3 -51.38 -6.33 -4.38
N ARG A 4 -50.09 -6.12 -4.64
CA ARG A 4 -48.82 -6.51 -4.00
C ARG A 4 -47.79 -5.55 -4.61
N LEU A 5 -47.16 -4.69 -3.82
CA LEU A 5 -45.94 -4.01 -4.28
C LEU A 5 -44.82 -5.05 -4.23
N ALA A 6 -44.43 -5.53 -5.40
CA ALA A 6 -43.25 -6.38 -5.56
C ALA A 6 -42.02 -5.52 -5.27
N LEU A 7 -41.37 -5.78 -4.13
CA LEU A 7 -40.05 -5.28 -3.81
C LEU A 7 -39.06 -5.90 -4.83
N ALA A 8 -38.64 -5.11 -5.80
CA ALA A 8 -37.56 -5.47 -6.70
C ALA A 8 -36.24 -5.45 -5.89
N LEU A 9 -35.68 -6.64 -5.65
CA LEU A 9 -34.34 -6.82 -5.12
C LEU A 9 -33.32 -6.32 -6.15
N LEU A 10 -32.70 -5.16 -5.90
CA LEU A 10 -31.50 -4.74 -6.63
C LEU A 10 -30.30 -5.58 -6.15
N PRO A 11 -29.60 -6.31 -7.05
CA PRO A 11 -28.36 -6.96 -6.69
C PRO A 11 -27.25 -5.91 -6.61
N LEU A 12 -26.81 -5.61 -5.39
CA LEU A 12 -25.56 -4.86 -5.13
C LEU A 12 -24.37 -5.79 -5.40
N ALA A 13 -24.01 -5.96 -6.67
CA ALA A 13 -22.81 -6.66 -7.08
C ALA A 13 -21.96 -5.78 -8.00
N ALA A 14 -21.57 -4.61 -7.50
CA ALA A 14 -20.46 -3.86 -8.06
C ALA A 14 -19.24 -4.14 -7.18
N CYS A 15 -18.47 -5.19 -7.52
CA CYS A 15 -17.10 -5.30 -7.04
C CYS A 15 -16.32 -4.11 -7.62
N ALA A 16 -16.17 -3.04 -6.84
CA ALA A 16 -15.26 -1.96 -7.18
C ALA A 16 -13.85 -2.56 -7.19
N THR A 17 -13.29 -2.77 -8.39
CA THR A 17 -11.89 -3.11 -8.55
C THR A 17 -11.09 -1.88 -8.14
N ALA A 18 -10.50 -1.92 -6.95
CA ALA A 18 -9.61 -0.87 -6.49
C ALA A 18 -8.51 -0.68 -7.55
N THR A 19 -8.38 0.53 -8.09
CA THR A 19 -7.30 0.85 -9.02
C THR A 19 -5.98 0.67 -8.28
N PRO A 20 -5.05 -0.15 -8.80
CA PRO A 20 -3.76 -0.34 -8.16
C PRO A 20 -2.97 0.97 -8.20
N ASP A 21 -2.20 1.20 -7.14
CA ASP A 21 -1.38 2.39 -7.01
C ASP A 21 -0.24 2.38 -8.06
N PRO A 22 -0.10 3.45 -8.86
CA PRO A 22 0.90 3.49 -9.93
C PRO A 22 2.32 3.45 -9.36
N GLN A 23 3.17 2.65 -10.00
CA GLN A 23 4.60 2.67 -9.71
C GLN A 23 5.22 3.96 -10.27
N VAL A 24 5.98 4.66 -9.45
CA VAL A 24 6.62 5.95 -9.77
C VAL A 24 8.15 5.91 -9.69
N GLY A 25 8.72 4.82 -9.16
CA GLY A 25 10.16 4.63 -9.10
C GLY A 25 10.56 3.32 -8.42
N SER A 26 11.83 3.24 -8.03
CA SER A 26 12.36 2.14 -7.22
C SER A 26 13.58 2.60 -6.43
N VAL A 27 13.88 1.94 -5.32
CA VAL A 27 15.11 2.12 -4.53
C VAL A 27 15.79 0.77 -4.32
N SER A 28 17.11 0.76 -4.27
CA SER A 28 17.89 -0.46 -4.01
C SER A 28 18.58 -0.40 -2.64
N HIS A 29 18.57 -1.52 -1.91
CA HIS A 29 19.25 -1.66 -0.63
C HIS A 29 19.71 -3.11 -0.45
N GLY A 30 20.98 -3.32 -0.09
CA GLY A 30 21.50 -4.67 0.18
C GLY A 30 21.52 -5.64 -1.00
N GLY A 31 21.37 -5.15 -2.24
CA GLY A 31 21.27 -5.97 -3.45
C GLY A 31 19.83 -6.18 -3.93
N ASP A 32 18.85 -5.89 -3.08
CA ASP A 32 17.43 -5.95 -3.43
C ASP A 32 16.93 -4.62 -4.00
N THR A 33 15.89 -4.69 -4.82
CA THR A 33 15.21 -3.51 -5.40
C THR A 33 13.74 -3.50 -5.02
N TYR A 34 13.27 -2.37 -4.51
CA TYR A 34 11.93 -2.17 -4.00
C TYR A 34 11.20 -1.11 -4.83
N ALA A 35 10.00 -1.44 -5.31
CA ALA A 35 9.17 -0.53 -6.09
C ALA A 35 8.54 0.55 -5.20
N ILE A 36 8.57 1.80 -5.69
CA ILE A 36 7.87 2.93 -5.08
C ILE A 36 6.56 3.14 -5.82
N HIS A 37 5.46 3.20 -5.08
CA HIS A 37 4.13 3.49 -5.59
C HIS A 37 3.62 4.82 -5.05
N ALA A 38 2.99 5.63 -5.91
CA ALA A 38 2.24 6.79 -5.47
C ALA A 38 0.78 6.38 -5.19
N SER A 39 0.17 6.90 -4.13
CA SER A 39 -1.22 6.55 -3.83
C SER A 39 -2.17 7.09 -4.89
N ALA A 40 -3.08 6.24 -5.39
CA ALA A 40 -4.07 6.62 -6.39
C ALA A 40 -5.02 7.72 -5.88
N GLY A 41 -5.24 7.81 -4.56
CA GLY A 41 -6.05 8.85 -3.93
C GLY A 41 -5.30 10.15 -3.63
N ASP A 42 -3.98 10.09 -3.51
CA ASP A 42 -3.11 11.25 -3.26
C ASP A 42 -1.69 10.98 -3.79
N PRO A 43 -1.33 11.52 -4.97
CA PRO A 43 -0.03 11.27 -5.59
C PRO A 43 1.15 11.91 -4.83
N SER A 44 0.89 12.77 -3.82
CA SER A 44 1.93 13.30 -2.93
C SER A 44 2.32 12.30 -1.83
N VAL A 45 1.56 11.22 -1.67
CA VAL A 45 1.84 10.13 -0.73
C VAL A 45 2.50 8.98 -1.49
N TRP A 46 3.76 8.71 -1.18
CA TRP A 46 4.51 7.60 -1.76
C TRP A 46 4.70 6.49 -0.73
N LYS A 47 4.76 5.25 -1.20
CA LYS A 47 4.92 4.06 -0.36
C LYS A 47 5.72 2.96 -1.03
N LEU A 48 6.25 2.07 -0.21
CA LEU A 48 6.86 0.80 -0.59
C LEU A 48 5.99 -0.35 -0.08
N VAL A 49 6.02 -1.48 -0.77
CA VAL A 49 5.46 -2.75 -0.27
C VAL A 49 6.61 -3.71 -0.04
N ILE A 50 6.81 -4.12 1.21
CA ILE A 50 7.92 -4.98 1.64
C ILE A 50 7.29 -6.14 2.40
N ASP A 51 7.40 -7.36 1.87
CA ASP A 51 6.81 -8.58 2.45
C ASP A 51 5.32 -8.42 2.82
N GLY A 52 4.56 -7.73 1.97
CA GLY A 52 3.14 -7.45 2.19
C GLY A 52 2.84 -6.30 3.15
N GLN A 53 3.84 -5.70 3.78
CA GLN A 53 3.68 -4.52 4.63
C GLN A 53 3.86 -3.24 3.82
N THR A 54 2.97 -2.27 4.06
CA THR A 54 3.08 -0.93 3.48
C THR A 54 3.98 -0.06 4.35
N VAL A 55 5.00 0.53 3.73
CA VAL A 55 5.89 1.51 4.36
C VAL A 55 5.70 2.85 3.69
N LEU A 56 5.19 3.83 4.43
CA LEU A 56 5.03 5.19 3.92
C LEU A 56 6.38 5.89 3.83
N CYS A 57 6.64 6.52 2.68
CA CYS A 57 7.77 7.41 2.53
C CYS A 57 7.49 8.71 3.29
N ARG A 58 8.52 9.30 3.91
CA ARG A 58 8.38 10.59 4.59
C ARG A 58 7.89 11.70 3.66
N ALA A 59 8.32 11.67 2.41
CA ALA A 59 7.91 12.57 1.35
C ALA A 59 7.94 11.84 0.00
N ALA A 60 7.29 12.42 -1.01
CA ALA A 60 7.29 11.94 -2.40
C ALA A 60 8.63 12.16 -3.12
N THR A 61 9.71 11.63 -2.55
CA THR A 61 11.04 11.62 -3.17
C THR A 61 11.68 10.24 -3.01
N GLU A 62 12.48 9.83 -4.00
CA GLU A 62 13.20 8.55 -3.95
C GLU A 62 14.12 8.45 -2.71
N ARG A 63 14.79 9.55 -2.36
CA ARG A 63 15.67 9.65 -1.18
C ARG A 63 14.91 9.46 0.13
N ASP A 64 13.72 10.06 0.27
CA ASP A 64 12.90 9.87 1.47
C ASP A 64 12.36 8.44 1.55
N CYS A 65 11.97 7.85 0.42
CA CYS A 65 11.60 6.43 0.37
C CYS A 65 12.76 5.52 0.76
N TYR A 66 13.98 5.79 0.29
CA TYR A 66 15.17 5.04 0.69
C TYR A 66 15.41 5.08 2.21
N TRP A 67 15.26 6.26 2.84
CA TRP A 67 15.42 6.37 4.29
C TRP A 67 14.31 5.68 5.07
N SER A 68 13.06 5.77 4.61
CA SER A 68 11.95 4.99 5.18
C SER A 68 12.19 3.48 5.07
N LEU A 69 12.64 2.99 3.92
CA LEU A 69 13.02 1.60 3.69
C LEU A 69 14.09 1.15 4.70
N ARG A 70 15.19 1.90 4.80
CA ARG A 70 16.29 1.57 5.72
C ARG A 70 15.84 1.50 7.17
N ASN A 71 15.04 2.45 7.62
CA ASN A 71 14.53 2.47 8.99
C ASN A 71 13.62 1.28 9.27
N PHE A 72 12.73 0.94 8.32
CA PHE A 72 11.87 -0.23 8.44
C PHE A 72 12.67 -1.53 8.56
N LEU A 73 13.65 -1.75 7.68
CA LEU A 73 14.49 -2.96 7.69
C LEU A 73 15.32 -3.06 8.98
N ALA A 74 15.92 -1.95 9.43
CA ALA A 74 16.67 -1.91 10.69
C ALA A 74 15.77 -2.21 11.90
N SER A 75 14.52 -1.70 11.88
CA SER A 75 13.56 -1.95 12.96
C SER A 75 13.12 -3.42 12.99
N ARG A 76 12.91 -4.04 11.82
CA ARG A 76 12.62 -5.48 11.73
C ARG A 76 13.75 -6.33 12.30
N ALA A 77 14.98 -6.08 11.87
CA ALA A 77 16.15 -6.79 12.37
C ALA A 77 16.26 -6.69 13.91
N ALA A 78 16.03 -5.49 14.46
CA ALA A 78 16.06 -5.29 15.91
C ALA A 78 14.95 -6.05 16.67
N LEU A 79 13.79 -6.27 16.04
CA LEU A 79 12.70 -7.05 16.63
C LEU A 79 12.98 -8.57 16.56
N ASP A 80 13.58 -9.03 15.47
CA ASP A 80 13.94 -10.45 15.28
C ASP A 80 15.01 -10.90 16.30
N ASP A 81 15.82 -9.97 16.83
CA ASP A 81 16.85 -10.22 17.84
C ASP A 81 16.32 -10.29 19.28
N LEU A 82 15.04 -10.02 19.53
CA LEU A 82 14.47 -10.07 20.90
C LEU A 82 14.18 -11.53 21.32
N PRO A 83 14.60 -11.96 22.53
CA PRO A 83 14.21 -13.27 23.05
C PRO A 83 12.69 -13.30 23.30
N GLY A 84 12.02 -14.29 22.70
CA GLY A 84 10.58 -14.54 22.85
C GLY A 84 10.17 -15.18 24.16
#